data_AF-A0AAV0XUY2-F1
#
_entry.id   AF-A0AAV0XUY2-F1
#
_cell.length_a   1.000
_cell.length_b   1.000
_cell.length_c   1.000
_cell.angle_alpha   90.00
_cell.angle_beta   90.00
_cell.angle_gamma   90.00
#
_symmetry.space_group_name_H-M   'P 1'
#
loop_
_entity.id
_entity.type
_entity.pdbx_description
1 polymer ?
#
loop_
_entity_poly.entity_id
_entity_poly.type
_entity_poly.pdbx_seq_one_letter_code
_entity_poly.pdbx_strand_id
1 'polypeptide(L)'
;MDGKHIRIVPPPKSGSTYYNYKNFNSIVLMALVNSNYEFIYVDVGKNGRLSDRGVFEYTEFGRKLLAKKLNLPDTNATVNNMNYVFIGDEAFSLEENFLKPYAQKI
;
A
#
# COMPACT_ATOMS: atom_id res chain seq x y z
N MET A 1 0.25 5.53 3.49
CA MET A 1 0.49 4.11 3.15
C MET A 1 1.65 4.09 2.21
N ASP A 2 2.63 3.25 2.49
CA ASP A 2 3.86 3.18 1.70
C ASP A 2 4.44 1.77 1.75
N GLY A 3 5.20 1.43 0.71
CA GLY A 3 5.89 0.16 0.55
C GLY A 3 7.39 0.29 0.83
N LYS A 4 7.96 -0.70 1.51
CA LYS A 4 9.41 -0.80 1.73
C LYS A 4 9.95 -2.14 1.29
N HIS A 5 10.95 -2.11 0.42
CA HIS A 5 11.73 -3.30 0.06
C HIS A 5 12.66 -3.70 1.21
N ILE A 6 12.48 -4.92 1.72
CA ILE A 6 13.36 -5.56 2.70
C ILE A 6 14.24 -6.56 1.98
N ARG A 7 15.56 -6.40 2.07
CA ARG A 7 16.53 -7.33 1.47
C ARG A 7 16.41 -8.72 2.07
N ILE A 8 16.47 -9.74 1.21
CA ILE A 8 16.47 -11.13 1.62
C ILE A 8 17.51 -11.94 0.84
N VAL A 9 17.91 -13.07 1.42
CA VAL A 9 18.45 -14.19 0.64
C VAL A 9 17.24 -14.96 0.08
N PRO A 10 17.03 -15.01 -1.24
CA PRO A 10 15.87 -15.69 -1.80
C PRO A 10 15.97 -17.20 -1.58
N PRO A 11 14.84 -17.91 -1.42
CA PRO A 11 14.84 -19.37 -1.37
C PRO A 11 15.52 -19.99 -2.61
N PRO A 12 16.10 -21.19 -2.51
CA PRO A 12 16.68 -21.88 -3.65
C PRO A 12 15.69 -22.00 -4.81
N LYS A 13 16.18 -21.93 -6.06
CA LYS A 13 15.38 -22.07 -7.29
C LYS A 13 14.29 -20.99 -7.48
N SER A 14 14.39 -19.84 -6.81
CA SER A 14 13.43 -18.73 -6.96
C SER A 14 13.58 -17.90 -8.24
N GLY A 15 14.64 -18.12 -9.03
CA GLY A 15 14.93 -17.33 -10.22
C GLY A 15 15.01 -15.82 -9.89
N SER A 16 14.32 -15.00 -10.68
CA SER A 16 14.23 -13.54 -10.50
C SER A 16 12.96 -13.07 -9.78
N THR A 17 12.24 -13.98 -9.09
CA THR A 17 10.97 -13.68 -8.41
C THR A 17 11.09 -12.57 -7.37
N TYR A 18 12.21 -12.51 -6.65
CA TYR A 18 12.46 -11.51 -5.61
C TYR A 18 13.33 -10.35 -6.10
N TYR A 19 13.86 -10.42 -7.32
CA TYR A 19 14.79 -9.41 -7.85
C TYR A 19 14.01 -8.16 -8.26
N ASN A 20 14.30 -7.05 -7.59
CA ASN A 20 13.58 -5.79 -7.74
C ASN A 20 14.29 -4.83 -8.70
N TYR A 21 13.64 -3.70 -9.00
CA TYR A 21 14.18 -2.64 -9.87
C TYR A 21 15.41 -1.91 -9.27
N LYS A 22 15.67 -2.07 -7.97
CA LYS A 22 16.85 -1.53 -7.28
C LYS A 22 18.05 -2.48 -7.32
N ASN A 23 18.01 -3.52 -8.17
CA ASN A 23 19.07 -4.49 -8.38
C ASN A 23 19.42 -5.34 -7.14
N PHE A 24 18.43 -5.73 -6.34
CA PHE A 24 18.62 -6.71 -5.26
C PHE A 24 17.39 -7.58 -5.02
N ASN A 25 17.57 -8.72 -4.34
CA ASN A 25 16.46 -9.59 -3.94
C ASN A 25 15.77 -9.07 -2.68
N SER A 26 14.44 -8.93 -2.73
CA SER A 26 13.66 -8.39 -1.62
C SER A 26 12.27 -8.98 -1.50
N ILE A 27 11.67 -8.79 -0.33
CA ILE A 27 10.23 -8.81 -0.13
C ILE A 27 9.73 -7.38 0.12
N VAL A 28 8.44 -7.14 -0.04
CA VAL A 28 7.80 -5.87 0.30
C VAL A 28 7.14 -5.97 1.68
N LEU A 29 7.37 -4.93 2.49
CA LEU A 29 6.57 -4.57 3.65
C LEU A 29 5.66 -3.42 3.23
N MET A 30 4.36 -3.60 3.35
CA MET A 30 3.36 -2.56 3.12
C MET A 30 2.83 -2.11 4.48
N ALA A 31 2.86 -0.81 4.74
CA ALA A 31 2.44 -0.25 6.02
C ALA A 31 1.46 0.91 5.87
N LEU A 32 0.49 0.94 6.78
CA LEU A 32 -0.41 2.06 6.99
C LEU A 32 -0.19 2.63 8.40
N VAL A 33 -0.04 3.94 8.46
CA VAL A 33 0.22 4.69 9.69
C VAL A 33 -0.87 5.74 9.91
N ASN A 34 -1.19 6.01 11.17
CA ASN A 34 -2.10 7.10 11.54
C ASN A 34 -1.34 8.43 11.72
N SER A 35 -2.05 9.49 12.09
CA SER A 35 -1.48 10.84 12.31
C SER A 35 -0.52 10.93 13.49
N ASN A 36 -0.52 9.95 14.39
CA ASN A 36 0.40 9.86 15.53
C ASN A 36 1.68 9.09 15.18
N TYR A 37 1.90 8.77 13.90
CA TYR A 37 3.00 7.95 13.42
C TYR A 37 3.00 6.51 13.95
N GLU A 38 1.82 5.99 14.31
CA GLU A 38 1.66 4.62 14.78
C GLU A 38 1.25 3.70 13.63
N PHE A 39 1.85 2.52 13.56
CA PHE A 39 1.44 1.48 12.62
C PHE A 39 0.07 0.93 13.00
N ILE A 40 -0.91 1.10 12.13
CA ILE A 40 -2.27 0.56 12.31
C ILE A 40 -2.53 -0.68 11.45
N TYR A 41 -1.69 -0.90 10.44
CA TYR A 41 -1.70 -2.11 9.63
C TYR A 41 -0.32 -2.34 9.00
N VAL A 42 0.10 -3.60 8.96
CA VAL A 42 1.34 -4.04 8.31
C VAL A 42 1.09 -5.38 7.61
N ASP A 43 1.51 -5.49 6.35
CA ASP A 43 1.54 -6.75 5.57
C ASP A 43 2.97 -6.97 5.06
N VAL A 44 3.53 -8.16 5.28
CA VAL A 44 4.94 -8.46 4.98
C VAL A 44 5.04 -9.75 4.18
N GLY A 45 5.93 -9.77 3.18
CA GLY A 45 6.34 -11.03 2.53
C GLY A 45 5.91 -11.16 1.07
N LYS A 46 5.24 -10.15 0.50
CA LYS A 46 5.02 -10.13 -0.95
C LYS A 46 6.34 -10.05 -1.68
N ASN A 47 6.44 -10.66 -2.86
CA ASN A 47 7.69 -10.66 -3.62
C ASN A 47 8.10 -9.23 -3.96
N GLY A 48 9.40 -8.94 -3.91
CA GLY A 48 9.96 -7.61 -4.16
C GLY A 48 9.96 -7.17 -5.61
N ARG A 49 9.49 -8.00 -6.54
CA ARG A 49 9.36 -7.64 -7.95
C ARG A 49 8.05 -6.90 -8.23
N LEU A 50 7.04 -7.08 -7.39
CA LEU A 50 5.77 -6.37 -7.49
C LEU A 50 5.95 -4.87 -7.19
N SER A 51 5.19 -4.04 -7.90
CA SER A 51 5.03 -2.62 -7.57
C SER A 51 4.19 -2.44 -6.31
N ASP A 52 4.25 -1.25 -5.70
CA ASP A 52 3.46 -0.93 -4.49
C ASP A 52 1.95 -1.08 -4.73
N ARG A 53 1.47 -0.65 -5.90
CA ARG A 53 0.08 -0.91 -6.33
C ARG A 53 -0.24 -2.39 -6.39
N GLY A 54 0.62 -3.19 -7.01
CA GLY A 54 0.43 -4.63 -7.11
C GLY A 54 0.34 -5.26 -5.72
N VAL A 55 1.31 -4.94 -4.84
CA VAL A 55 1.31 -5.41 -3.45
C VAL A 55 0.02 -5.02 -2.73
N PHE A 56 -0.42 -3.77 -2.84
CA PHE A 56 -1.64 -3.27 -2.23
C PHE A 56 -2.89 -4.04 -2.64
N GLU A 57 -3.11 -4.29 -3.93
CA GLU A 57 -4.27 -5.05 -4.43
C GLU A 57 -4.30 -6.51 -3.90
N TYR A 58 -3.14 -7.05 -3.50
CA TYR A 58 -3.02 -8.37 -2.88
C TYR A 58 -3.04 -8.36 -1.34
N THR A 59 -3.01 -7.20 -0.69
CA THR A 59 -3.19 -7.08 0.77
C THR A 59 -4.65 -7.29 1.17
N GLU A 60 -4.88 -7.77 2.39
CA GLU A 60 -6.24 -7.86 2.93
C GLU A 60 -6.89 -6.48 3.05
N PHE A 61 -6.11 -5.49 3.48
CA PHE A 61 -6.53 -4.10 3.57
C PHE A 61 -7.01 -3.56 2.22
N GLY A 62 -6.18 -3.68 1.17
CA GLY A 62 -6.54 -3.19 -0.17
C GLY A 62 -7.77 -3.87 -0.74
N ARG A 63 -7.89 -5.20 -0.58
CA ARG A 63 -9.09 -5.93 -0.99
C ARG A 63 -10.35 -5.48 -0.26
N LYS A 64 -10.27 -5.26 1.06
CA LYS A 64 -11.41 -4.76 1.85
C LYS A 64 -11.75 -3.31 1.51
N LEU A 65 -10.75 -2.46 1.24
CA LEU A 65 -10.97 -1.07 0.82
C LEU A 65 -11.73 -1.02 -0.51
N LEU A 66 -11.21 -1.68 -1.54
CA LEU A 66 -11.79 -1.69 -2.89
C LEU A 66 -13.17 -2.36 -2.93
N ALA A 67 -13.41 -3.36 -2.07
CA ALA A 67 -14.71 -4.01 -1.93
C ALA A 67 -15.70 -3.25 -1.02
N LYS A 68 -15.33 -2.08 -0.47
CA LYS A 68 -16.13 -1.30 0.50
C LYS A 68 -16.51 -2.09 1.76
N LYS A 69 -15.58 -2.90 2.29
CA LYS A 69 -15.76 -3.79 3.46
C LYS A 69 -14.95 -3.38 4.70
N LEU A 70 -14.37 -2.19 4.72
CA LEU A 70 -13.63 -1.67 5.88
C LEU A 70 -14.51 -1.02 6.95
N ASN A 71 -15.83 -0.99 6.77
CA ASN A 71 -16.79 -0.36 7.69
C ASN A 71 -16.38 1.08 8.04
N LEU A 72 -16.02 1.86 7.01
CA LEU A 72 -15.62 3.26 7.19
C LEU A 72 -16.84 4.10 7.62
N PRO A 73 -16.62 5.18 8.39
CA PRO A 73 -17.69 6.12 8.72
C PRO A 73 -18.36 6.67 7.46
N ASP A 74 -19.67 6.89 7.54
CA ASP A 74 -20.40 7.62 6.50
C ASP A 74 -19.92 9.09 6.45
N THR A 75 -20.00 9.70 5.28
CA THR A 75 -19.65 11.10 5.03
C THR A 75 -20.31 12.05 6.03
N ASN A 76 -21.59 11.84 6.31
CA ASN A 76 -22.37 12.62 7.29
C ASN A 76 -21.80 12.57 8.72
N ALA A 77 -20.97 11.57 9.04
CA ALA A 77 -20.32 11.42 10.33
C ALA A 77 -18.93 12.09 10.39
N THR A 78 -18.50 12.75 9.31
CA THR A 78 -17.19 13.41 9.23
C THR A 78 -17.32 14.93 9.21
N VAL A 79 -16.20 15.63 9.42
CA VAL A 79 -16.13 17.08 9.30
C VAL A 79 -16.45 17.49 7.86
N ASN A 80 -17.40 18.42 7.69
CA ASN A 80 -17.82 18.98 6.39
C ASN A 80 -18.36 17.95 5.38
N ASN A 81 -18.91 16.81 5.85
CA ASN A 81 -19.47 15.77 4.98
C ASN A 81 -18.46 15.20 3.96
N MET A 82 -17.20 15.04 4.37
CA MET A 82 -16.13 14.52 3.51
C MET A 82 -15.95 13.00 3.64
N ASN A 83 -15.31 12.36 2.66
CA ASN A 83 -14.97 10.95 2.79
C ASN A 83 -13.89 10.75 3.86
N TYR A 84 -13.98 9.65 4.61
CA TYR A 84 -12.83 9.11 5.31
C TYR A 84 -11.85 8.57 4.27
N VAL A 85 -10.62 9.09 4.23
CA VAL A 85 -9.64 8.77 3.20
C VAL A 85 -8.32 8.29 3.81
N PHE A 86 -7.68 7.36 3.10
CA PHE A 86 -6.29 7.00 3.31
C PHE A 86 -5.41 7.75 2.31
N ILE A 87 -4.16 8.03 2.68
CA ILE A 87 -3.20 8.73 1.82
C ILE A 87 -2.08 7.77 1.45
N GLY A 88 -1.74 7.67 0.17
CA GLY A 88 -0.58 6.93 -0.33
C GLY A 88 0.38 7.82 -1.12
N ASP A 89 1.41 7.20 -1.70
CA ASP A 89 2.29 7.82 -2.67
C ASP A 89 1.67 7.82 -4.09
N GLU A 90 2.42 8.30 -5.09
CA GLU A 90 1.96 8.39 -6.48
C GLU A 90 1.81 7.02 -7.17
N ALA A 91 2.45 5.97 -6.64
CA ALA A 91 2.41 4.64 -7.24
C ALA A 91 1.02 3.98 -7.13
N PHE A 92 0.19 4.43 -6.19
CA PHE A 92 -1.19 3.95 -6.01
C PHE A 92 -2.19 4.60 -6.98
N SER A 93 -3.34 3.96 -7.14
CA SER A 93 -4.50 4.54 -7.84
C SER A 93 -5.26 5.51 -6.94
N LEU A 94 -5.88 6.52 -7.55
CA LEU A 94 -6.86 7.36 -6.87
C LEU A 94 -8.17 6.58 -6.75
N GLU A 95 -8.72 6.49 -5.54
CA GLU A 95 -9.99 5.82 -5.23
C GLU A 95 -10.86 6.71 -4.32
N GLU A 96 -12.13 6.35 -4.15
CA GLU A 96 -13.10 7.09 -3.31
C GLU A 96 -12.62 7.33 -1.87
N ASN A 97 -11.96 6.33 -1.28
CA ASN A 97 -11.41 6.37 0.07
C ASN A 97 -9.87 6.30 0.08
N PHE A 98 -9.20 6.52 -1.07
CA PHE A 98 -7.74 6.49 -1.16
C PHE A 98 -7.23 7.63 -2.04
N LEU A 99 -6.55 8.59 -1.43
CA LEU A 99 -5.94 9.72 -2.11
C LEU A 99 -4.47 9.46 -2.40
N LYS A 100 -4.04 9.94 -3.55
CA LYS A 100 -2.64 10.06 -3.93
C LYS A 100 -2.26 11.52 -4.15
N PRO A 101 -0.98 11.88 -4.10
CA PRO A 101 -0.54 13.26 -4.34
C PRO A 101 -0.96 13.71 -5.75
N TYR A 102 -1.24 15.00 -5.89
CA TYR A 102 -1.47 15.59 -7.21
C TYR A 102 -0.19 15.45 -8.04
N ALA A 103 -0.33 14.95 -9.27
CA ALA A 103 0.81 14.76 -10.17
C ALA A 103 1.50 16.11 -10.40
N GLN A 104 2.76 16.21 -9.99
CA GLN A 104 3.56 17.38 -10.28
C GLN A 104 4.04 17.28 -11.72
N LYS A 105 3.78 18.30 -12.55
CA LYS A 105 4.48 18.42 -13.83
C LYS A 105 5.95 18.65 -13.51
N ILE A 106 6.79 17.66 -13.84
CA ILE A 106 8.24 17.79 -13.88
C ILE A 106 8.62 18.57 -15.15
#